data_AF-A0A6A4WRB9-F1
#
_entry.id   AF-A0A6A4WRB9-F1
#
_cell.length_a   1.000
_cell.length_b   1.000
_cell.length_c   1.000
_cell.angle_alpha   90.00
_cell.angle_beta   90.00
_cell.angle_gamma   90.00
#
_symmetry.space_group_name_H-M   'P 1'
#
loop_
_entity.id
_entity.type
_entity.pdbx_description
1 polymer ?
#
loop_
_entity_poly.entity_id
_entity_poly.type
_entity_poly.pdbx_seq_one_letter_code
_entity_poly.pdbx_strand_id
1 'polypeptide(L)'
;MKVLFVLFALVAAASASDLGQYGDEQEHQDVEHTPYEFSYAVEDDDTVFSQSEQGDEEGDVEGEYAVNLPDGRVQTKNNEAAKRSRDARRAKEDGVAVRCALLEAENVQLRLEMAWLKNETARLKYVLYST
;
A
#
# COMPACT_ATOMS: atom_id res chain seq x y z
N MET A 1 -24.18 21.54 36.05
CA MET A 1 -24.49 20.71 34.85
C MET A 1 -23.51 20.93 33.68
N LYS A 2 -22.74 22.04 33.62
CA LYS A 2 -21.74 22.29 32.56
C LYS A 2 -20.41 21.52 32.73
N VAL A 3 -20.07 21.13 33.96
CA VAL A 3 -18.81 20.44 34.28
C VAL A 3 -18.88 18.92 34.02
N LEU A 4 -20.09 18.34 34.03
CA LEU A 4 -20.30 16.90 33.80
C LEU A 4 -20.20 16.52 32.30
N PHE A 5 -20.50 17.45 31.40
CA PHE A 5 -20.39 17.23 29.95
C PHE A 5 -18.93 17.23 29.45
N VAL A 6 -18.05 18.00 30.09
CA VAL A 6 -16.63 18.10 29.70
C VAL A 6 -15.86 16.85 30.12
N LEU A 7 -16.20 16.24 31.26
CA LEU A 7 -15.61 14.97 31.69
C LEU A 7 -16.03 13.79 30.81
N PHE A 8 -17.26 13.80 30.26
CA PHE A 8 -17.72 12.75 29.36
C PHE A 8 -17.05 12.83 27.97
N ALA A 9 -16.74 14.05 27.49
CA ALA A 9 -16.00 14.24 26.24
C ALA A 9 -14.53 13.81 26.32
N LEU A 10 -13.90 13.95 27.49
CA LEU A 10 -12.49 13.59 27.69
C LEU A 10 -12.30 12.07 27.84
N VAL A 11 -13.27 11.36 28.42
CA VAL A 11 -13.26 9.89 28.51
C VAL A 11 -13.59 9.23 27.16
N ALA A 12 -14.44 9.84 26.32
CA ALA A 12 -14.72 9.34 24.98
C ALA A 12 -13.53 9.51 24.00
N ALA A 13 -12.63 10.46 24.26
CA ALA A 13 -11.40 10.62 23.48
C ALA A 13 -10.30 9.61 23.89
N ALA A 14 -10.41 8.99 25.07
CA ALA A 14 -9.39 8.08 25.59
C ALA A 14 -9.55 6.62 25.12
N SER A 15 -10.70 6.23 24.54
CA SER A 15 -10.96 4.87 24.04
C SER A 15 -11.08 4.76 22.53
N ALA A 16 -10.74 5.82 21.79
CA ALA A 16 -10.68 5.78 20.31
C ALA A 16 -9.29 5.45 19.76
N SER A 17 -8.31 5.17 20.63
CA SER A 17 -7.00 4.62 20.23
C SER A 17 -7.03 3.09 20.29
N ASP A 18 -7.88 2.50 19.46
CA ASP A 18 -7.69 1.12 18.99
C ASP A 18 -7.98 1.09 17.48
N LEU A 19 -7.29 1.96 16.74
CA LEU A 19 -6.99 1.66 15.35
C LEU A 19 -5.93 0.58 15.39
N GLY A 20 -6.38 -0.67 15.32
CA GLY A 20 -5.52 -1.84 15.17
C GLY A 20 -4.52 -1.60 14.05
N GLN A 21 -3.29 -1.30 14.45
CA GLN A 21 -2.14 -1.23 13.56
C GLN A 21 -1.67 -2.67 13.38
N TYR A 22 -2.31 -3.40 12.46
CA TYR A 22 -1.70 -4.58 11.86
C TYR A 22 -0.61 -4.10 10.91
N GLY A 23 0.51 -3.69 11.48
CA GLY A 23 1.78 -3.60 10.80
C GLY A 23 2.76 -4.34 11.68
N ASP A 24 3.13 -5.55 11.28
CA ASP A 24 4.39 -6.12 11.74
C ASP A 24 5.46 -5.05 11.46
N GLU A 25 6.01 -4.47 12.52
CA GLU A 25 7.26 -3.72 12.45
C GLU A 25 8.33 -4.75 12.10
N GLN A 26 8.47 -5.05 10.81
CA GLN A 26 9.64 -5.76 10.33
C GLN A 26 10.80 -4.78 10.52
N GLU A 27 11.57 -4.97 11.58
CA GLU A 27 12.94 -4.49 11.63
C GLU A 27 13.61 -4.95 10.33
N HIS A 28 13.76 -4.03 9.38
CA HIS A 28 14.59 -4.23 8.21
C HIS A 28 16.02 -4.32 8.74
N GLN A 29 16.44 -5.52 9.10
CA GLN A 29 17.84 -5.82 9.24
C GLN A 29 18.45 -5.56 7.87
N ASP A 30 19.38 -4.61 7.77
CA ASP A 30 20.14 -4.37 6.55
C ASP A 30 20.93 -5.65 6.24
N VAL A 31 20.30 -6.57 5.50
CA VAL A 31 20.94 -7.78 5.04
C VAL A 31 21.80 -7.34 3.86
N GLU A 32 23.12 -7.31 4.08
CA GLU A 32 24.07 -7.06 3.01
C GLU A 32 23.98 -8.22 2.00
N HIS A 33 23.38 -7.95 0.84
CA HIS A 33 23.24 -8.92 -0.23
C HIS A 33 24.51 -8.89 -1.07
N THR A 34 25.24 -10.01 -1.12
CA THR A 34 26.37 -10.14 -2.03
C THR A 34 25.86 -10.56 -3.41
N PRO A 35 26.23 -9.85 -4.50
CA PRO A 35 25.80 -10.21 -5.84
C PRO A 35 26.22 -11.62 -6.20
N TYR A 36 25.31 -12.33 -6.85
CA TYR A 36 25.57 -13.69 -7.33
C TYR A 36 24.97 -13.88 -8.71
N GLU A 37 25.59 -14.76 -9.48
CA GLU A 37 25.08 -15.21 -10.76
C GLU A 37 25.38 -16.69 -10.89
N PHE A 38 24.39 -17.48 -11.26
CA PHE A 38 24.60 -18.87 -11.60
C PHE A 38 23.71 -19.31 -12.74
N SER A 39 24.19 -20.27 -13.52
CA SER A 39 23.39 -20.98 -14.50
C SER A 39 23.78 -22.46 -14.48
N TYR A 40 22.78 -23.33 -14.51
CA TYR A 40 22.99 -24.76 -14.66
C TYR A 40 21.87 -25.38 -15.49
N ALA A 41 22.23 -26.40 -16.24
CA ALA A 41 21.31 -27.19 -17.03
C ALA A 41 21.71 -28.67 -16.94
N VAL A 42 20.72 -29.55 -17.01
CA VAL A 42 20.94 -30.99 -17.10
C VAL A 42 20.79 -31.37 -18.57
N GLU A 43 21.87 -31.90 -19.15
CA GLU A 43 21.88 -32.47 -20.50
C GLU A 43 21.73 -33.99 -20.38
N ASP A 44 20.50 -34.48 -20.46
CA ASP A 44 20.16 -35.90 -20.51
C ASP A 44 18.99 -36.10 -21.49
N ASP A 45 18.84 -37.29 -22.08
CA ASP A 45 17.83 -37.57 -23.11
C ASP A 45 16.39 -37.47 -22.56
N ASP A 46 16.21 -37.74 -21.26
CA ASP A 46 14.90 -37.82 -20.61
C ASP A 46 14.57 -36.62 -19.70
N THR A 47 15.54 -35.74 -19.42
CA THR A 47 15.33 -34.60 -18.50
C THR A 47 15.61 -33.27 -19.17
N VAL A 48 14.63 -32.36 -19.09
CA VAL A 48 14.81 -30.95 -19.44
C VAL A 48 14.67 -30.16 -18.16
N PHE A 49 15.81 -29.88 -17.54
CA PHE A 49 15.93 -28.99 -16.40
C PHE A 49 16.98 -27.93 -16.72
N SER A 50 16.61 -26.67 -16.58
CA SER A 50 17.57 -25.56 -16.62
C SER A 50 17.15 -24.49 -15.62
N GLN A 51 18.12 -23.85 -14.99
CA GLN A 51 17.91 -22.69 -14.14
C GLN A 51 19.04 -21.70 -14.33
N SER A 52 18.67 -20.43 -14.45
CA SER A 52 19.58 -19.31 -14.40
C SER A 52 19.01 -18.26 -13.45
N GLU A 53 19.83 -17.74 -12.55
CA GLU A 53 19.41 -16.71 -11.60
C GLU A 53 20.59 -15.79 -11.28
N GLN A 54 20.29 -14.51 -11.13
CA GLN A 54 21.20 -13.46 -10.71
C GLN A 54 20.54 -12.65 -9.59
N GLY A 55 21.34 -12.27 -8.60
CA GLY A 55 20.95 -11.38 -7.52
C GLY A 55 21.92 -10.19 -7.44
N ASP A 56 21.40 -9.00 -7.18
CA ASP A 56 22.20 -7.78 -7.02
C ASP A 56 22.46 -7.40 -5.53
N GLU A 57 23.14 -6.28 -5.30
CA GLU A 57 23.45 -5.74 -3.97
C GLU A 57 22.22 -5.20 -3.23
N GLU A 58 21.15 -4.90 -3.96
CA GLU A 58 19.89 -4.35 -3.44
C GLU A 58 18.94 -5.48 -2.98
N GLY A 59 19.28 -6.74 -3.28
CA GLY A 59 18.46 -7.91 -2.98
C GLY A 59 17.45 -8.26 -4.07
N ASP A 60 17.56 -7.65 -5.25
CA ASP A 60 16.72 -7.96 -6.39
C ASP A 60 17.22 -9.23 -7.09
N VAL A 61 16.33 -10.23 -7.15
CA VAL A 61 16.61 -11.52 -7.78
C VAL A 61 15.85 -11.66 -9.09
N GLU A 62 16.58 -11.93 -10.16
CA GLU A 62 16.06 -12.18 -11.49
C GLU A 62 16.49 -13.56 -11.97
N GLY A 63 15.60 -14.28 -12.64
CA GLY A 63 15.94 -15.60 -13.11
C GLY A 63 14.81 -16.30 -13.84
N GLU A 64 15.19 -17.40 -14.45
CA GLU A 64 14.31 -18.29 -15.18
C GLU A 64 14.65 -19.73 -14.81
N TYR A 65 13.61 -20.55 -14.65
CA TYR A 65 13.80 -21.99 -14.61
C TYR A 65 12.81 -22.69 -15.52
N ALA A 66 13.26 -23.79 -16.11
CA ALA A 66 12.48 -24.68 -16.95
C ALA A 66 12.46 -26.08 -16.33
N VAL A 67 11.27 -26.67 -16.24
CA VAL A 67 11.06 -28.03 -15.73
C VAL A 67 10.15 -28.81 -16.66
N ASN A 68 10.43 -30.10 -16.82
CA ASN A 68 9.52 -31.04 -17.45
C ASN A 68 8.32 -31.36 -16.54
N LEU A 69 7.13 -31.35 -17.13
CA LEU A 69 5.92 -31.81 -16.50
C LEU A 69 5.65 -33.28 -16.82
N PRO A 70 4.88 -34.00 -15.98
CA PRO A 70 4.50 -35.39 -16.23
C PRO A 70 3.70 -35.61 -17.52
N ASP A 71 3.15 -34.54 -18.10
CA ASP A 71 2.41 -34.56 -19.35
C ASP A 71 3.31 -34.38 -20.61
N GLY A 72 4.63 -34.31 -20.41
CA GLY A 72 5.62 -34.15 -21.48
C GLY A 72 5.83 -32.72 -21.96
N ARG A 73 5.20 -31.72 -21.32
CA ARG A 73 5.41 -30.30 -21.64
C ARG A 73 6.53 -29.70 -20.79
N VAL A 74 7.19 -28.67 -21.32
CA VAL A 74 8.14 -27.84 -20.57
C VAL A 74 7.40 -26.64 -19.99
N GLN A 75 7.51 -26.42 -18.68
CA GLN A 75 7.08 -25.19 -18.04
C GLN A 75 8.28 -24.31 -17.77
N THR A 76 8.27 -23.13 -18.37
CA THR A 76 9.22 -22.06 -18.12
C THR A 76 8.60 -21.04 -17.17
N LYS A 77 9.29 -20.70 -16.09
CA LYS A 77 8.89 -19.60 -15.20
C LYS A 77 9.91 -18.49 -15.25
N ASN A 78 9.46 -17.33 -15.70
CA ASN A 78 10.23 -16.08 -15.64
C ASN A 78 9.84 -15.32 -14.37
N ASN A 79 10.79 -15.21 -13.44
CA ASN A 79 10.58 -14.58 -12.13
C ASN A 79 10.50 -13.04 -12.26
N GLU A 80 11.26 -12.47 -13.20
CA GLU A 80 11.32 -11.04 -13.48
C GLU A 80 9.96 -10.49 -13.95
N ALA A 81 9.29 -11.21 -14.86
CA ALA A 81 7.96 -10.83 -15.34
C ALA A 81 6.89 -10.86 -14.23
N ALA A 82 6.97 -11.84 -13.33
CA ALA A 82 6.06 -11.95 -12.19
C ALA A 82 6.29 -10.80 -11.18
N LYS A 83 7.56 -10.46 -10.90
CA LYS A 83 7.94 -9.33 -10.06
C LYS A 83 7.43 -8.01 -10.63
N ARG A 84 7.75 -7.71 -11.91
CA ARG A 84 7.26 -6.51 -12.62
C ARG A 84 5.74 -6.37 -12.58
N SER A 85 5.00 -7.46 -12.71
CA SER A 85 3.53 -7.44 -12.60
C SER A 85 3.04 -7.08 -11.19
N ARG A 86 3.73 -7.56 -10.14
CA ARG A 86 3.36 -7.25 -8.75
C ARG A 86 3.65 -5.80 -8.41
N ASP A 87 4.77 -5.26 -8.86
CA ASP A 87 5.17 -3.87 -8.61
C ASP A 87 4.24 -2.90 -9.35
N ALA A 88 3.89 -3.21 -10.59
CA ALA A 88 2.91 -2.44 -11.35
C ALA A 88 1.52 -2.42 -10.68
N ARG A 89 1.14 -3.50 -9.97
CA ARG A 89 -0.09 -3.54 -9.18
C ARG A 89 0.02 -2.69 -7.93
N ARG A 90 1.12 -2.82 -7.15
CA ARG A 90 1.36 -2.00 -5.96
C ARG A 90 1.37 -0.51 -6.28
N ALA A 91 2.11 -0.10 -7.31
CA ALA A 91 2.16 1.30 -7.73
C ALA A 91 0.78 1.89 -8.10
N LYS A 92 -0.11 1.07 -8.69
CA LYS A 92 -1.49 1.48 -8.96
C LYS A 92 -2.32 1.60 -7.67
N GLU A 93 -2.16 0.67 -6.74
CA GLU A 93 -2.83 0.69 -5.43
C GLU A 93 -2.37 1.90 -4.60
N ASP A 94 -1.07 2.18 -4.56
CA ASP A 94 -0.49 3.35 -3.88
C ASP A 94 -1.00 4.66 -4.49
N GLY A 95 -1.05 4.74 -5.83
CA GLY A 95 -1.60 5.91 -6.53
C GLY A 95 -3.09 6.15 -6.22
N VAL A 96 -3.88 5.09 -6.06
CA VAL A 96 -5.29 5.19 -5.64
C VAL A 96 -5.38 5.67 -4.18
N ALA A 97 -4.54 5.14 -3.29
CA ALA A 97 -4.53 5.54 -1.88
C ALA A 97 -4.24 7.03 -1.71
N VAL A 98 -3.20 7.55 -2.39
CA VAL A 98 -2.85 8.98 -2.36
C VAL A 98 -4.01 9.83 -2.88
N ARG A 99 -4.64 9.43 -4.00
CA ARG A 99 -5.76 10.17 -4.58
C ARG A 99 -6.97 10.21 -3.65
N CYS A 100 -7.30 9.10 -2.98
CA CYS A 100 -8.38 9.07 -2.00
C CYS A 100 -8.10 10.01 -0.83
N ALA A 101 -6.89 9.99 -0.28
CA ALA A 101 -6.50 10.88 0.81
C ALA A 101 -6.64 12.37 0.44
N LEU A 102 -6.23 12.75 -0.78
CA LEU A 102 -6.39 14.12 -1.27
C LEU A 102 -7.86 14.51 -1.41
N LEU A 103 -8.68 13.64 -2.01
CA LEU A 103 -10.11 13.91 -2.19
C LEU A 103 -10.85 14.04 -0.84
N GLU A 104 -10.46 13.26 0.16
CA GLU A 104 -11.02 13.36 1.50
C GLU A 104 -10.65 14.68 2.17
N ALA A 105 -9.39 15.11 2.07
CA ALA A 105 -8.93 16.40 2.58
C ALA A 105 -9.68 17.58 1.92
N GLU A 106 -9.84 17.55 0.60
CA GLU A 106 -10.62 18.55 -0.14
C GLU A 106 -12.09 18.55 0.27
N ASN A 107 -12.70 17.37 0.47
CA ASN A 107 -14.10 17.28 0.90
C ASN A 107 -14.29 17.91 2.28
N VAL A 108 -13.35 17.70 3.20
CA VAL A 108 -13.36 18.33 4.52
C VAL A 108 -13.25 19.85 4.40
N GLN A 109 -12.31 20.35 3.58
CA GLN A 109 -12.14 21.78 3.36
C GLN A 109 -13.42 22.43 2.80
N LEU A 110 -14.02 21.85 1.77
CA LEU A 110 -15.26 22.37 1.17
C LEU A 110 -16.42 22.38 2.17
N ARG A 111 -16.51 21.36 3.02
CA ARG A 111 -17.54 21.31 4.08
C ARG A 111 -17.36 22.43 5.11
N LEU A 112 -16.12 22.74 5.49
CA LEU A 112 -15.81 23.84 6.40
C LEU A 112 -16.17 25.19 5.78
N GLU A 113 -15.82 25.41 4.51
CA GLU A 113 -16.15 26.64 3.79
C GLU A 113 -17.66 26.84 3.63
N MET A 114 -18.38 25.77 3.28
CA MET A 114 -19.85 25.77 3.22
C MET A 114 -20.48 26.07 4.58
N ALA A 115 -19.93 25.53 5.67
CA ALA A 115 -20.39 25.83 7.02
C ALA A 115 -20.17 27.32 7.36
N TRP A 116 -19.00 27.87 7.01
CA TRP A 116 -18.66 29.26 7.24
C TRP A 116 -19.59 30.20 6.47
N LEU A 117 -19.80 29.97 5.17
CA LEU A 117 -20.71 30.75 4.32
C LEU A 117 -22.16 30.67 4.81
N LYS A 118 -22.62 29.49 5.24
CA LYS A 118 -23.95 29.32 5.82
C LYS A 118 -24.12 30.11 7.12
N ASN A 119 -23.09 30.14 7.97
CA ASN A 119 -23.13 30.94 9.19
C ASN A 119 -23.18 32.44 8.87
N GLU A 120 -22.38 32.90 7.91
CA GLU A 120 -22.35 34.32 7.55
C GLU A 120 -23.66 34.77 6.89
N THR A 121 -24.25 33.94 6.03
CA THR A 121 -25.58 34.21 5.47
C THR A 121 -26.68 34.19 6.53
N ALA A 122 -26.61 33.30 7.53
CA ALA A 122 -27.55 33.31 8.66
C ALA A 122 -27.41 34.59 9.49
N ARG A 123 -26.17 35.03 9.75
CA ARG A 123 -25.87 36.28 10.46
C ARG A 123 -26.41 37.50 9.74
N LEU A 124 -26.14 37.62 8.43
CA LEU A 124 -26.63 38.72 7.60
C LEU A 124 -28.15 38.74 7.51
N LYS A 125 -28.79 37.56 7.37
CA LYS A 125 -30.25 37.44 7.43
C LYS A 125 -30.79 37.92 8.77
N TYR A 126 -30.18 37.51 9.89
CA TYR A 126 -30.60 37.97 11.21
C TYR A 126 -30.53 39.50 11.30
N VAL A 127 -29.44 40.13 10.86
CA VAL A 127 -29.31 41.60 10.86
C VAL A 127 -30.38 42.28 10.00
N LEU A 128 -30.68 41.74 8.81
CA LEU A 128 -31.70 42.30 7.91
C LEU A 128 -33.13 42.15 8.40
N TYR A 129 -33.46 41.01 9.04
CA TYR A 129 -34.82 40.69 9.49
C TYR A 129 -35.08 40.96 10.97
N SER A 130 -34.10 41.49 11.70
CA SER A 130 -34.26 41.92 13.10
C SER A 130 -34.56 43.42 13.25
N THR A 131 -34.81 44.11 12.12
CA THR A 131 -35.38 45.47 12.05
C THR A 131 -36.83 45.38 11.60
#